data_AF-A0A158DVP6-F1
#
_entry.id   AF-A0A158DVP6-F1
#
_cell.length_a   1.000
_cell.length_b   1.000
_cell.length_c   1.000
_cell.angle_alpha   90.00
_cell.angle_beta   90.00
_cell.angle_gamma   90.00
#
_symmetry.space_group_name_H-M   'P 1'
#
loop_
_entity.id
_entity.type
_entity.pdbx_description
1 polymer ?
#
loop_
_entity_poly.entity_id
_entity_poly.type
_entity_poly.pdbx_seq_one_letter_code
_entity_poly.pdbx_strand_id
1 'polypeptide(L)'
;MISMVIPLPVGNALKVFLAPPAGARTWRILRKATDDFTDQSDPAAFVAYEGNDKYLVDFAYLQNDVPVFYRAFYWDGVEWSPSATASATPRATYQDRSSDALTILRDRLEAGLAVEVQRGTIGSPNSAIPVLTAPPQYESTTWPMVSIHLSSDAPMERSLGELLEIDSFDVDADTWTESEGWLANVQITVIGWSQNPDERIAMRQALRRIVLANFPVFDAAGLVQIEFQQQDVDAVSGEYPTPVYQTAGTFTCVAPVIVSDEVAPVRDVQVTVLSPN
;
A
#
# COMPACT_ATOMS: atom_id res chain seq x y z
N MET A 1 28.29 20.14 4.36
CA MET A 1 27.47 19.97 5.57
C MET A 1 26.33 19.00 5.28
N ILE A 2 25.93 18.20 6.27
CA ILE A 2 24.65 17.48 6.20
C ILE A 2 23.56 18.54 6.38
N SER A 3 22.65 18.66 5.41
CA SER A 3 21.58 19.65 5.45
C SER A 3 20.34 19.12 6.16
N MET A 4 20.05 17.83 6.01
CA MET A 4 18.86 17.21 6.60
C MET A 4 19.04 15.68 6.71
N VAL A 5 18.42 15.08 7.72
CA VAL A 5 18.23 13.63 7.85
C VAL A 5 16.76 13.37 8.14
N ILE A 6 16.10 12.58 7.28
CA ILE A 6 14.65 12.33 7.36
C ILE A 6 14.43 10.82 7.51
N PRO A 7 13.64 10.36 8.50
CA PRO A 7 13.23 8.97 8.56
C PRO A 7 12.30 8.60 7.42
N LEU A 8 12.44 7.39 6.89
CA LEU A 8 11.48 6.86 5.93
C LEU A 8 10.25 6.28 6.64
N PRO A 9 9.04 6.51 6.11
CA PRO A 9 7.78 6.07 6.73
C PRO A 9 7.73 4.57 7.06
N VAL A 10 8.40 3.74 6.26
CA VAL A 10 8.47 2.28 6.42
C VAL A 10 9.34 1.84 7.61
N GLY A 11 10.10 2.77 8.20
CA GLY A 11 11.08 2.50 9.25
C GLY A 11 12.39 1.91 8.75
N ASN A 12 13.33 1.70 9.67
CA ASN A 12 14.67 1.12 9.45
C ASN A 12 15.47 1.76 8.30
N ALA A 13 15.11 2.97 7.88
CA ALA A 13 15.79 3.66 6.81
C ALA A 13 15.70 5.18 7.01
N LEU A 14 16.74 5.88 6.56
CA LEU A 14 16.87 7.33 6.65
C LEU A 14 17.35 7.89 5.31
N LYS A 15 16.75 8.99 4.86
CA LYS A 15 17.24 9.84 3.77
C LYS A 15 18.21 10.86 4.34
N VAL A 16 19.43 10.93 3.82
CA VAL A 16 20.45 11.91 4.23
C VAL A 16 20.74 12.85 3.07
N PHE A 17 20.55 14.15 3.29
CA PHE A 17 20.80 15.20 2.31
C PHE A 17 22.06 15.98 2.65
N LEU A 18 22.83 16.31 1.62
CA LEU A 18 24.15 16.92 1.75
C LEU A 18 24.24 18.22 0.95
N ALA A 19 24.76 19.25 1.61
CA ALA A 19 25.23 20.48 0.98
C ALA A 19 26.76 20.52 1.10
N PRO A 20 27.52 19.83 0.23
CA PRO A 20 28.98 19.81 0.30
C PRO A 20 29.57 21.23 0.15
N PRO A 21 30.64 21.58 0.89
CA PRO A 21 31.29 22.88 0.76
C PRO A 21 31.92 23.05 -0.63
N ALA A 22 32.10 24.29 -1.06
CA ALA A 22 32.75 24.59 -2.33
C ALA A 22 34.17 23.98 -2.36
N GLY A 23 34.53 23.33 -3.47
CA GLY A 23 35.83 22.66 -3.63
C GLY A 23 35.89 21.22 -3.14
N ALA A 24 34.87 20.71 -2.43
CA ALA A 24 34.79 19.30 -2.07
C ALA A 24 34.65 18.42 -3.33
N ARG A 25 35.48 17.38 -3.44
CA ARG A 25 35.54 16.44 -4.57
C ARG A 25 34.80 15.14 -4.28
N THR A 26 34.93 14.64 -3.05
CA THR A 26 34.28 13.42 -2.57
C THR A 26 33.97 13.57 -1.08
N TRP A 27 33.06 12.77 -0.58
CA TRP A 27 32.70 12.71 0.82
C TRP A 27 32.48 11.29 1.30
N ARG A 28 32.79 11.11 2.58
CA ARG A 28 32.57 9.88 3.31
C ARG A 28 31.64 10.18 4.47
N ILE A 29 30.60 9.37 4.62
CA ILE A 29 29.57 9.56 5.62
C ILE A 29 29.63 8.41 6.59
N LEU A 30 29.92 8.74 7.83
CA LEU A 30 30.03 7.79 8.92
C LEU A 30 28.77 7.87 9.77
N ARG A 31 28.34 6.70 10.27
CA ARG A 31 27.20 6.56 11.18
C ARG A 31 27.61 5.83 12.45
N LYS A 32 27.12 6.31 13.60
CA LYS A 32 27.30 5.68 14.93
C LYS A 32 26.02 5.78 15.76
N ALA A 33 25.92 4.95 16.79
CA ALA A 33 24.88 5.04 17.82
C ALA A 33 25.17 6.15 18.86
N THR A 34 26.39 6.71 18.85
CA THR A 34 26.89 7.74 19.76
C THR A 34 27.59 8.85 18.98
N ASP A 35 27.52 10.09 19.44
CA ASP A 35 28.19 11.25 18.80
C ASP A 35 29.65 11.42 19.26
N ASP A 36 30.46 10.40 19.05
CA ASP A 36 31.87 10.34 19.45
C ASP A 36 32.78 9.94 18.28
N PHE A 37 32.55 10.54 17.10
CA PHE A 37 33.39 10.31 15.92
C PHE A 37 34.81 10.82 16.10
N THR A 38 35.80 10.00 15.77
CA THR A 38 37.22 10.39 15.83
C THR A 38 37.69 11.10 14.57
N ASP A 39 37.51 10.49 13.40
CA ASP A 39 37.96 11.00 12.10
C ASP A 39 37.23 10.28 10.94
N GLN A 40 37.68 10.56 9.71
CA GLN A 40 37.12 9.98 8.48
C GLN A 40 37.36 8.45 8.34
N SER A 41 38.17 7.85 9.20
CA SER A 41 38.48 6.41 9.21
C SER A 41 38.20 5.78 10.57
N ASP A 42 37.25 6.34 11.34
CA ASP A 42 36.85 5.80 12.65
C ASP A 42 36.43 4.32 12.52
N PRO A 43 37.17 3.37 13.12
CA PRO A 43 36.91 1.95 12.98
C PRO A 43 35.65 1.49 13.73
N ALA A 44 35.14 2.30 14.67
CA ALA A 44 33.90 2.04 15.39
C ALA A 44 32.67 2.59 14.64
N ALA A 45 32.87 3.35 13.56
CA ALA A 45 31.79 3.89 12.75
C ALA A 45 31.45 2.98 11.57
N PHE A 46 30.16 2.92 11.25
CA PHE A 46 29.69 2.32 10.01
C PHE A 46 29.85 3.32 8.87
N VAL A 47 30.46 2.91 7.75
CA VAL A 47 30.54 3.74 6.54
C VAL A 47 29.19 3.65 5.82
N ALA A 48 28.34 4.64 6.04
CA ALA A 48 27.02 4.70 5.41
C ALA A 48 27.12 4.99 3.91
N TYR A 49 28.10 5.80 3.50
CA TYR A 49 28.32 6.15 2.10
C TYR A 49 29.73 6.67 1.85
N GLU A 50 30.24 6.46 0.64
CA GLU A 50 31.49 7.05 0.14
C GLU A 50 31.35 7.36 -1.36
N GLY A 51 31.56 8.61 -1.74
CA GLY A 51 31.36 9.07 -3.12
C GLY A 51 31.06 10.56 -3.22
N ASN A 52 30.34 10.98 -4.26
CA ASN A 52 30.05 12.39 -4.54
C ASN A 52 28.57 12.67 -4.85
N ASP A 53 27.67 11.80 -4.42
CA ASP A 53 26.22 12.01 -4.50
C ASP A 53 25.72 12.87 -3.35
N LYS A 54 24.89 13.88 -3.64
CA LYS A 54 24.40 14.84 -2.63
C LYS A 54 23.26 14.28 -1.76
N TYR A 55 22.94 13.02 -1.96
CA TYR A 55 21.82 12.33 -1.36
C TYR A 55 22.16 10.85 -1.21
N LEU A 56 21.76 10.25 -0.09
CA LEU A 56 21.74 8.81 0.07
C LEU A 56 20.50 8.35 0.84
N VAL A 57 20.16 7.08 0.63
CA VAL A 57 19.25 6.35 1.51
C VAL A 57 20.07 5.34 2.29
N ASP A 58 20.17 5.53 3.60
CA ASP A 58 20.79 4.56 4.49
C ASP A 58 19.70 3.63 5.02
N PHE A 59 19.81 2.35 4.71
CA PHE A 59 18.89 1.29 5.13
C PHE A 59 19.62 0.10 5.77
N ALA A 60 20.95 0.18 5.90
CA ALA A 60 21.75 -0.95 6.33
C ALA A 60 21.86 -0.98 7.86
N TYR A 61 21.38 -2.05 8.51
CA TYR A 61 21.53 -2.28 9.96
C TYR A 61 20.96 -1.18 10.86
N LEU A 62 19.99 -0.41 10.38
CA LEU A 62 19.21 0.51 11.21
C LEU A 62 18.13 -0.25 11.96
N GLN A 63 17.83 0.23 13.16
CA GLN A 63 16.74 -0.28 13.98
C GLN A 63 15.78 0.87 14.28
N ASN A 64 14.49 0.59 14.20
CA ASN A 64 13.44 1.51 14.62
C ASN A 64 13.62 1.93 16.08
N ASP A 65 13.28 3.19 16.36
CA ASP A 65 13.32 3.82 17.68
C ASP A 65 14.71 3.90 18.33
N VAL A 66 15.78 3.62 17.57
CA VAL A 66 17.17 3.80 18.01
C VAL A 66 17.77 5.03 17.32
N PRO A 67 18.16 6.08 18.08
CA PRO A 67 18.78 7.25 17.49
C PRO A 67 20.14 6.91 16.90
N VAL A 68 20.42 7.46 15.72
CA VAL A 68 21.72 7.35 15.06
C VAL A 68 22.26 8.73 14.73
N PHE A 69 23.58 8.83 14.74
CA PHE A 69 24.33 10.04 14.46
C PHE A 69 25.09 9.84 13.16
N TYR A 70 25.14 10.90 12.36
CA TYR A 70 25.85 10.96 11.09
C TYR A 70 26.86 12.10 11.11
N ARG A 71 28.06 11.84 10.60
CA ARG A 71 29.06 12.87 10.33
C ARG A 71 29.61 12.68 8.93
N ALA A 72 29.58 13.75 8.13
CA ALA A 72 30.17 13.76 6.80
C ALA A 72 31.60 14.31 6.90
N PHE A 73 32.52 13.67 6.19
CA PHE A 73 33.88 14.15 6.00
C PHE A 73 34.02 14.48 4.51
N TYR A 74 34.50 15.69 4.18
CA TYR A 74 34.64 16.16 2.81
C TYR A 74 36.12 16.27 2.45
N TRP A 75 36.50 15.70 1.31
CA TRP A 75 37.85 15.77 0.76
C TRP A 75 37.92 16.84 -0.33
N ASP A 76 38.82 17.82 -0.19
CA ASP A 76 39.04 18.90 -1.17
C ASP A 76 40.15 18.59 -2.19
N GLY A 77 40.88 17.49 -1.99
CA GLY A 77 42.08 17.14 -2.75
C GLY A 77 43.38 17.13 -1.93
N VAL A 78 43.33 17.69 -0.72
CA VAL A 78 44.49 17.89 0.17
C VAL A 78 44.20 17.37 1.57
N GLU A 79 43.05 17.71 2.14
CA GLU A 79 42.68 17.31 3.50
C GLU A 79 41.19 16.92 3.62
N TRP A 80 40.90 16.15 4.68
CA TRP A 80 39.54 15.81 5.06
C TRP A 80 39.03 16.82 6.09
N SER A 81 37.89 17.44 5.79
CA SER A 81 37.21 18.36 6.71
C SER A 81 35.92 17.74 7.25
N PRO A 82 35.73 17.67 8.58
CA PRO A 82 34.49 17.15 9.16
C PRO A 82 33.35 18.16 9.07
N SER A 83 32.13 17.67 8.94
CA SER A 83 30.90 18.43 9.17
C SER A 83 30.49 18.43 10.64
N ALA A 84 29.53 19.28 10.98
CA ALA A 84 28.72 19.07 12.18
C ALA A 84 28.02 17.71 12.13
N THR A 85 27.73 17.14 13.31
CA THR A 85 26.93 15.92 13.42
C THR A 85 25.45 16.24 13.16
N ALA A 86 24.78 15.36 12.43
CA ALA A 86 23.32 15.32 12.33
C ALA A 86 22.80 14.02 12.97
N SER A 87 21.59 14.02 13.50
CA SER A 87 21.00 12.82 14.10
C SER A 87 19.54 12.67 13.70
N ALA A 88 19.10 11.42 13.57
CA ALA A 88 17.70 11.08 13.38
C ALA A 88 17.39 9.72 14.03
N THR A 89 16.11 9.46 14.24
CA THR A 89 15.63 8.19 14.77
C THR A 89 14.70 7.57 13.73
N PRO A 90 15.06 6.42 13.12
CA PRO A 90 14.15 5.71 12.22
C PRO A 90 12.90 5.27 12.98
N ARG A 91 11.73 5.38 12.37
CA ARG A 91 10.46 4.88 12.93
C ARG A 91 9.54 4.53 11.78
N ALA A 92 8.74 3.47 11.96
CA ALA A 92 7.64 3.19 11.05
C ALA A 92 6.41 4.03 11.46
N THR A 93 5.98 4.92 10.58
CA THR A 93 4.89 5.89 10.81
C THR A 93 3.80 5.83 9.73
N TYR A 94 4.03 5.07 8.66
CA TYR A 94 3.09 4.99 7.55
C TYR A 94 1.71 4.45 7.96
N GLN A 95 0.68 4.95 7.28
CA GLN A 95 -0.70 4.50 7.40
C GLN A 95 -1.19 4.00 6.04
N ASP A 96 -1.89 2.86 6.05
CA ASP A 96 -2.58 2.37 4.86
C ASP A 96 -3.92 3.09 4.71
N ARG A 97 -4.10 3.76 3.58
CA ARG A 97 -5.35 4.44 3.19
C ARG A 97 -5.97 3.83 1.95
N SER A 98 -5.56 2.62 1.58
CA SER A 98 -6.05 1.88 0.41
C SER A 98 -7.47 1.37 0.61
N SER A 99 -8.21 1.21 -0.49
CA SER A 99 -9.53 0.58 -0.48
C SER A 99 -9.42 -0.90 -0.84
N ASP A 100 -9.69 -1.79 0.12
CA ASP A 100 -9.74 -3.24 -0.15
C ASP A 100 -11.05 -3.63 -0.88
N ALA A 101 -10.96 -3.65 -2.21
CA ALA A 101 -12.07 -4.00 -3.09
C ALA A 101 -12.64 -5.42 -2.82
N LEU A 102 -11.82 -6.38 -2.39
CA LEU A 102 -12.27 -7.74 -2.09
C LEU A 102 -13.20 -7.73 -0.88
N THR A 103 -12.77 -7.08 0.21
CA THR A 103 -13.56 -6.97 1.44
C THR A 103 -14.84 -6.18 1.19
N ILE A 104 -14.78 -5.07 0.46
CA ILE A 104 -15.96 -4.26 0.13
C ILE A 104 -16.96 -5.09 -0.68
N LEU A 105 -16.50 -5.79 -1.73
CA LEU A 105 -17.37 -6.63 -2.57
C LEU A 105 -17.98 -7.77 -1.75
N ARG A 106 -17.21 -8.44 -0.89
CA ARG A 106 -17.69 -9.49 0.01
C ARG A 106 -18.88 -9.02 0.83
N ASP A 107 -18.68 -7.93 1.56
CA ASP A 107 -19.65 -7.42 2.53
C ASP A 107 -20.93 -6.93 1.80
N ARG A 108 -20.78 -6.36 0.59
CA ARG A 108 -21.92 -5.98 -0.24
C ARG A 108 -22.68 -7.19 -0.81
N LEU A 109 -21.97 -8.24 -1.22
CA LEU A 109 -22.61 -9.47 -1.68
C LEU A 109 -23.36 -10.16 -0.55
N GLU A 110 -22.77 -10.25 0.65
CA GLU A 110 -23.42 -10.85 1.81
C GLU A 110 -24.70 -10.10 2.19
N ALA A 111 -24.62 -8.77 2.32
CA ALA A 111 -25.79 -7.93 2.61
C ALA A 111 -26.87 -8.02 1.51
N GLY A 112 -26.46 -8.02 0.24
CA GLY A 112 -27.38 -8.11 -0.89
C GLY A 112 -28.07 -9.48 -0.99
N LEU A 113 -27.34 -10.56 -0.76
CA LEU A 113 -27.90 -11.92 -0.78
C LEU A 113 -28.87 -12.15 0.36
N ALA A 114 -28.61 -11.58 1.55
CA ALA A 114 -29.56 -11.63 2.65
C ALA A 114 -30.93 -11.04 2.28
N VAL A 115 -30.94 -9.93 1.52
CA VAL A 115 -32.19 -9.31 1.02
C VAL A 115 -32.88 -10.22 -0.01
N GLU A 116 -32.14 -10.87 -0.90
CA GLU A 116 -32.73 -11.77 -1.92
C GLU A 116 -33.29 -13.06 -1.31
N VAL A 117 -32.70 -13.56 -0.22
CA VAL A 117 -33.26 -14.66 0.58
C VAL A 117 -34.54 -14.21 1.28
N GLN A 118 -34.56 -13.02 1.89
CA GLN A 118 -35.77 -12.47 2.53
C GLN A 118 -36.92 -12.26 1.53
N ARG A 119 -36.61 -11.92 0.28
CA ARG A 119 -37.60 -11.81 -0.81
C ARG A 119 -38.11 -13.17 -1.31
N GLY A 120 -37.52 -14.28 -0.86
CA GLY A 120 -37.86 -15.62 -1.33
C GLY A 120 -37.40 -15.90 -2.76
N THR A 121 -36.48 -15.11 -3.31
CA THR A 121 -35.96 -15.31 -4.67
C THR A 121 -34.95 -16.46 -4.72
N ILE A 122 -34.21 -16.69 -3.63
CA ILE A 122 -33.31 -17.83 -3.45
C ILE A 122 -33.64 -18.50 -2.12
N GLY A 123 -33.85 -19.82 -2.15
CA GLY A 123 -34.00 -20.63 -0.94
C GLY A 123 -32.65 -20.89 -0.29
N SER A 124 -32.53 -20.69 1.02
CA SER A 124 -31.38 -21.16 1.80
C SER A 124 -31.85 -21.88 3.06
N PRO A 125 -31.27 -23.05 3.42
CA PRO A 125 -31.59 -23.77 4.65
C PRO A 125 -31.41 -22.92 5.92
N ASN A 126 -30.43 -22.00 5.91
CA ASN A 126 -30.05 -21.18 7.07
C ASN A 126 -30.58 -19.75 7.00
N SER A 127 -31.52 -19.45 6.09
CA SER A 127 -32.02 -18.08 5.84
C SER A 127 -30.93 -17.06 5.47
N ALA A 128 -29.72 -17.51 5.13
CA ALA A 128 -28.59 -16.70 4.67
C ALA A 128 -27.75 -17.52 3.67
N ILE A 129 -27.15 -16.85 2.69
CA ILE A 129 -26.22 -17.45 1.73
C ILE A 129 -24.82 -16.96 2.12
N PRO A 130 -23.92 -17.83 2.58
CA PRO A 130 -22.59 -17.40 3.02
C PRO A 130 -21.74 -16.97 1.82
N VAL A 131 -20.99 -15.88 2.00
CA VAL A 131 -19.97 -15.41 1.05
C VAL A 131 -18.59 -15.66 1.64
N LEU A 132 -17.88 -16.67 1.13
CA LEU A 132 -16.58 -17.09 1.64
C LEU A 132 -15.44 -16.58 0.76
N THR A 133 -14.26 -16.38 1.34
CA THR A 133 -13.03 -16.04 0.60
C THR A 133 -12.21 -17.28 0.22
N ALA A 134 -12.61 -18.46 0.72
CA ALA A 134 -11.99 -19.74 0.43
C ALA A 134 -12.93 -20.63 -0.41
N PRO A 135 -12.38 -21.53 -1.26
CA PRO A 135 -13.18 -22.48 -2.00
C PRO A 135 -13.99 -23.39 -1.05
N PRO A 136 -15.21 -23.81 -1.41
CA PRO A 136 -16.03 -24.64 -0.55
C PRO A 136 -15.43 -26.04 -0.37
N GLN A 137 -15.54 -26.56 0.85
CA GLN A 137 -15.36 -27.99 1.12
C GLN A 137 -16.74 -28.64 1.20
N TYR A 138 -16.97 -29.68 0.39
CA TYR A 138 -18.30 -30.26 0.22
C TYR A 138 -18.99 -30.65 1.53
N GLU A 139 -18.25 -31.29 2.43
CA GLU A 139 -18.80 -31.86 3.68
C GLU A 139 -19.09 -30.81 4.76
N SER A 140 -18.43 -29.65 4.73
CA SER A 140 -18.56 -28.61 5.75
C SER A 140 -19.34 -27.38 5.29
N THR A 141 -19.66 -27.29 3.99
CA THR A 141 -20.30 -26.11 3.40
C THR A 141 -21.80 -26.30 3.29
N THR A 142 -22.57 -25.28 3.71
CA THR A 142 -24.01 -25.23 3.47
C THR A 142 -24.30 -24.64 2.09
N TRP A 143 -25.15 -25.30 1.32
CA TRP A 143 -25.55 -24.88 -0.03
C TRP A 143 -26.94 -24.20 0.02
N PRO A 144 -27.22 -23.20 -0.83
CA PRO A 144 -26.32 -22.58 -1.81
C PRO A 144 -25.35 -21.57 -1.17
N MET A 145 -24.22 -21.30 -1.82
CA MET A 145 -23.19 -20.38 -1.30
C MET A 145 -22.44 -19.62 -2.39
N VAL A 146 -21.65 -18.63 -1.99
CA VAL A 146 -20.81 -17.85 -2.91
C VAL A 146 -19.38 -17.85 -2.39
N SER A 147 -18.41 -18.07 -3.27
CA SER A 147 -16.99 -17.86 -2.97
C SER A 147 -16.44 -16.70 -3.80
N ILE A 148 -15.52 -15.93 -3.21
CA ILE A 148 -14.83 -14.84 -3.88
C ILE A 148 -13.32 -15.02 -3.75
N HIS A 149 -12.58 -14.74 -4.82
CA HIS A 149 -11.14 -14.93 -4.88
C HIS A 149 -10.49 -13.76 -5.61
N LEU A 150 -9.51 -13.13 -4.96
CA LEU A 150 -8.64 -12.16 -5.62
C LEU A 150 -7.82 -12.90 -6.68
N SER A 151 -8.01 -12.53 -7.94
CA SER A 151 -7.35 -13.16 -9.10
C SER A 151 -6.13 -12.37 -9.54
N SER A 152 -6.23 -11.05 -9.48
CA SER A 152 -5.13 -10.13 -9.75
C SER A 152 -5.33 -8.83 -8.97
N ASP A 153 -4.22 -8.29 -8.48
CA ASP A 153 -4.09 -6.93 -7.98
C ASP A 153 -2.78 -6.40 -8.56
N ALA A 154 -2.89 -5.56 -9.60
CA ALA A 154 -1.75 -5.13 -10.38
C ALA A 154 -1.73 -3.61 -10.57
N PRO A 155 -0.56 -2.96 -10.46
CA PRO A 155 -0.45 -1.53 -10.72
C PRO A 155 -0.80 -1.25 -12.18
N MET A 156 -1.75 -0.34 -12.40
CA MET A 156 -2.21 0.06 -13.73
C MET A 156 -1.51 1.33 -14.21
N GLU A 157 -1.42 2.35 -13.34
CA GLU A 157 -0.79 3.62 -13.63
C GLU A 157 0.08 4.05 -12.46
N ARG A 158 1.36 4.36 -12.74
CA ARG A 158 2.24 5.05 -11.80
C ARG A 158 2.43 6.46 -12.32
N SER A 159 1.85 7.45 -11.63
CA SER A 159 2.07 8.86 -11.95
C SER A 159 3.53 9.23 -11.63
N LEU A 160 4.10 10.21 -12.35
CA LEU A 160 5.40 10.78 -11.97
C LEU A 160 5.24 11.44 -10.59
N GLY A 161 5.95 10.90 -9.60
CA GLY A 161 5.84 11.33 -8.21
C GLY A 161 4.85 10.53 -7.35
N GLU A 162 4.15 9.53 -7.92
CA GLU A 162 3.27 8.59 -7.17
C GLU A 162 2.18 9.28 -6.31
N LEU A 163 1.84 10.53 -6.65
CA LEU A 163 0.90 11.35 -5.91
C LEU A 163 -0.54 11.03 -6.35
N LEU A 164 -1.34 10.53 -5.42
CA LEU A 164 -2.77 10.25 -5.59
C LEU A 164 -3.67 11.19 -4.80
N GLU A 165 -3.23 11.61 -3.61
CA GLU A 165 -3.88 12.60 -2.77
C GLU A 165 -2.99 13.84 -2.68
N ILE A 166 -3.59 15.03 -2.58
CA ILE A 166 -2.81 16.27 -2.48
C ILE A 166 -2.23 16.35 -1.07
N ASP A 167 -0.92 16.50 -0.97
CA ASP A 167 -0.25 16.73 0.30
C ASP A 167 -0.89 17.92 1.02
N SER A 168 -1.24 17.73 2.28
CA SER A 168 -1.99 18.72 3.06
C SER A 168 -1.24 19.05 4.34
N PHE A 169 -1.31 20.32 4.74
CA PHE A 169 -0.69 20.80 5.96
C PHE A 169 -1.74 20.88 7.07
N ASP A 170 -1.52 20.12 8.15
CA ASP A 170 -2.29 20.24 9.38
C ASP A 170 -1.70 21.37 10.23
N VAL A 171 -2.45 22.46 10.36
CA VAL A 171 -2.04 23.65 11.12
C VAL A 171 -2.02 23.37 12.63
N ASP A 172 -2.88 22.49 13.13
CA ASP A 172 -2.99 22.19 14.56
C ASP A 172 -1.89 21.22 15.00
N ALA A 173 -1.55 20.25 14.15
CA ALA A 173 -0.44 19.32 14.39
C ALA A 173 0.93 19.88 13.95
N ASP A 174 0.95 20.95 13.15
CA ASP A 174 2.14 21.50 12.49
C ASP A 174 2.92 20.43 11.71
N THR A 175 2.20 19.64 10.91
CA THR A 175 2.74 18.51 10.13
C THR A 175 2.18 18.49 8.72
N TRP A 176 2.97 18.04 7.76
CA TRP A 176 2.53 17.70 6.42
C TRP A 176 2.08 16.25 6.36
N THR A 177 0.94 15.99 5.74
CA THR A 177 0.59 14.64 5.29
C THR A 177 1.09 14.47 3.87
N GLU A 178 2.05 13.58 3.68
CA GLU A 178 2.54 13.17 2.37
C GLU A 178 1.89 11.84 1.97
N SER A 179 1.54 11.67 0.70
CA SER A 179 0.97 10.41 0.20
C SER A 179 1.70 9.88 -1.03
N GLU A 180 1.94 8.58 -1.04
CA GLU A 180 2.52 7.85 -2.17
C GLU A 180 1.62 6.66 -2.52
N GLY A 181 1.44 6.37 -3.81
CA GLY A 181 0.60 5.27 -4.24
C GLY A 181 0.42 5.13 -5.75
N TRP A 182 -0.46 4.21 -6.13
CA TRP A 182 -0.84 3.97 -7.53
C TRP A 182 -2.28 3.50 -7.65
N LEU A 183 -2.84 3.62 -8.85
CA LEU A 183 -4.12 2.99 -9.17
C LEU A 183 -3.88 1.53 -9.53
N ALA A 184 -4.54 0.62 -8.82
CA ALA A 184 -4.49 -0.80 -9.08
C ALA A 184 -5.67 -1.25 -9.94
N ASN A 185 -5.42 -2.09 -10.92
CA ASN A 185 -6.45 -2.87 -11.60
C ASN A 185 -6.68 -4.16 -10.81
N VAL A 186 -7.84 -4.25 -10.17
CA VAL A 186 -8.23 -5.35 -9.30
C VAL A 186 -9.20 -6.26 -10.05
N GLN A 187 -8.88 -7.55 -10.10
CA GLN A 187 -9.73 -8.59 -10.67
C GLN A 187 -10.09 -9.61 -9.61
N ILE A 188 -11.39 -9.79 -9.38
CA ILE A 188 -11.95 -10.72 -8.39
C ILE A 188 -12.85 -11.72 -9.11
N THR A 189 -12.59 -13.01 -8.88
CA THR A 189 -13.47 -14.08 -9.34
C THR A 189 -14.54 -14.33 -8.28
N VAL A 190 -15.81 -14.30 -8.68
CA VAL A 190 -16.99 -14.56 -7.84
C VAL A 190 -17.64 -15.83 -8.34
N ILE A 191 -17.71 -16.88 -7.54
CA ILE A 191 -18.30 -18.16 -7.92
C ILE A 191 -19.53 -18.41 -7.06
N GLY A 192 -20.70 -18.46 -7.69
CA GLY A 192 -21.93 -18.92 -7.07
C GLY A 192 -22.07 -20.44 -7.21
N TRP A 193 -22.35 -21.09 -6.10
CA TRP A 193 -22.32 -22.53 -5.91
C TRP A 193 -23.72 -23.02 -5.54
N SER A 194 -24.28 -23.94 -6.35
CA SER A 194 -25.67 -24.43 -6.19
C SER A 194 -25.81 -25.90 -6.56
N GLN A 195 -26.79 -26.59 -5.96
CA GLN A 195 -27.11 -27.99 -6.29
C GLN A 195 -28.21 -28.09 -7.36
N ASN A 196 -28.92 -27.00 -7.64
CA ASN A 196 -30.03 -26.95 -8.58
C ASN A 196 -29.74 -25.99 -9.75
N PRO A 197 -29.97 -26.39 -11.02
CA PRO A 197 -29.79 -25.51 -12.17
C PRO A 197 -30.67 -24.25 -12.17
N ASP A 198 -31.87 -24.30 -11.58
CA ASP A 198 -32.75 -23.13 -11.50
C ASP A 198 -32.23 -22.11 -10.46
N GLU A 199 -31.70 -22.61 -9.34
CA GLU A 199 -31.05 -21.78 -8.31
C GLU A 199 -29.79 -21.10 -8.86
N ARG A 200 -29.03 -21.77 -9.74
CA ARG A 200 -27.90 -21.14 -10.45
C ARG A 200 -28.35 -19.92 -11.24
N ILE A 201 -29.46 -20.02 -11.99
CA ILE A 201 -29.97 -18.90 -12.79
C ILE A 201 -30.41 -17.75 -11.89
N ALA A 202 -31.15 -18.05 -10.81
CA ALA A 202 -31.58 -17.08 -9.83
C ALA A 202 -30.38 -16.39 -9.16
N MET A 203 -29.34 -17.15 -8.82
CA MET A 203 -28.09 -16.66 -8.22
C MET A 203 -27.32 -15.76 -9.19
N ARG A 204 -27.17 -16.14 -10.46
CA ARG A 204 -26.53 -15.29 -11.48
C ARG A 204 -27.23 -13.94 -11.59
N GLN A 205 -28.57 -13.95 -11.66
CA GLN A 205 -29.37 -12.72 -11.72
C GLN A 205 -29.30 -11.89 -10.44
N ALA A 206 -29.29 -12.54 -9.27
CA ALA A 206 -29.15 -11.88 -7.97
C ALA A 206 -27.79 -11.19 -7.84
N LEU A 207 -26.69 -11.90 -8.11
CA LEU A 207 -25.33 -11.34 -8.08
C LEU A 207 -25.21 -10.09 -8.97
N ARG A 208 -25.75 -10.16 -10.19
CA ARG A 208 -25.78 -9.00 -11.09
C ARG A 208 -26.53 -7.81 -10.51
N ARG A 209 -27.73 -8.05 -9.96
CA ARG A 209 -28.55 -6.98 -9.36
C ARG A 209 -27.87 -6.37 -8.15
N ILE A 210 -27.23 -7.18 -7.31
CA ILE A 210 -26.52 -6.73 -6.11
C ILE A 210 -25.33 -5.85 -6.51
N VAL A 211 -24.53 -6.27 -7.49
CA VAL A 211 -23.39 -5.48 -7.98
C VAL A 211 -23.86 -4.14 -8.54
N LEU A 212 -24.86 -4.14 -9.42
CA LEU A 212 -25.42 -2.90 -10.01
C LEU A 212 -26.02 -1.96 -8.96
N ALA A 213 -26.72 -2.50 -7.97
CA ALA A 213 -27.34 -1.70 -6.91
C ALA A 213 -26.31 -1.06 -5.96
N ASN A 214 -25.11 -1.62 -5.86
CA ASN A 214 -24.04 -1.13 -4.99
C ASN A 214 -23.07 -0.16 -5.69
N PHE A 215 -23.31 0.25 -6.94
CA PHE A 215 -22.46 1.22 -7.63
C PHE A 215 -22.18 2.49 -6.81
N PRO A 216 -23.16 3.12 -6.13
CA PRO A 216 -22.88 4.29 -5.29
C PRO A 216 -21.98 3.98 -4.08
N VAL A 217 -22.07 2.76 -3.53
CA VAL A 217 -21.22 2.35 -2.39
C VAL A 217 -19.78 2.12 -2.86
N PHE A 218 -19.62 1.50 -4.03
CA PHE A 218 -18.31 1.29 -4.62
C PHE A 218 -17.64 2.61 -5.01
N ASP A 219 -18.39 3.54 -5.59
CA ASP A 219 -17.93 4.89 -5.91
C ASP A 219 -17.50 5.66 -4.66
N ALA A 220 -18.30 5.61 -3.58
CA ALA A 220 -17.94 6.22 -2.29
C ALA A 220 -16.69 5.60 -1.65
N ALA A 221 -16.35 4.35 -1.99
CA ALA A 221 -15.12 3.69 -1.56
C ALA A 221 -13.95 3.89 -2.54
N GLY A 222 -14.11 4.72 -3.57
CA GLY A 222 -13.08 5.02 -4.56
C GLY A 222 -12.87 3.94 -5.63
N LEU A 223 -13.79 2.95 -5.72
CA LEU A 223 -13.73 1.91 -6.76
C LEU A 223 -14.41 2.43 -8.03
N VAL A 224 -13.64 2.54 -9.11
CA VAL A 224 -14.12 3.10 -10.40
C VAL A 224 -13.97 2.09 -11.54
N GLN A 225 -14.61 2.39 -12.68
CA GLN A 225 -14.58 1.52 -13.87
C GLN A 225 -15.01 0.07 -13.58
N ILE A 226 -16.07 -0.08 -12.80
CA ILE A 226 -16.55 -1.37 -12.37
C ILE A 226 -17.18 -2.11 -13.55
N GLU A 227 -16.66 -3.30 -13.82
CA GLU A 227 -17.21 -4.24 -14.77
C GLU A 227 -17.46 -5.58 -14.09
N PHE A 228 -18.58 -6.22 -14.43
CA PHE A 228 -18.93 -7.53 -13.89
C PHE A 228 -19.42 -8.43 -15.01
N GLN A 229 -18.56 -9.34 -15.44
CA GLN A 229 -18.87 -10.36 -16.43
C GLN A 229 -19.29 -11.64 -15.73
N GLN A 230 -20.21 -12.40 -16.33
CA GLN A 230 -20.69 -13.67 -15.76
C GLN A 230 -20.87 -14.71 -16.86
N GLN A 231 -20.55 -15.94 -16.52
CA GLN A 231 -20.79 -17.13 -17.31
C GLN A 231 -21.40 -18.24 -16.44
N ASP A 232 -22.25 -19.05 -17.05
CA ASP A 232 -22.76 -20.26 -16.40
C ASP A 232 -21.83 -21.41 -16.74
N VAL A 233 -21.38 -22.13 -15.72
CA VAL A 233 -20.55 -23.33 -15.86
C VAL A 233 -21.41 -24.53 -15.51
N ASP A 234 -21.56 -25.45 -16.46
CA ASP A 234 -22.30 -26.69 -16.27
C ASP A 234 -21.52 -27.69 -15.42
N ALA A 235 -22.25 -28.67 -14.89
CA ALA A 235 -21.86 -29.59 -13.81
C ALA A 235 -20.36 -29.94 -13.78
N VAL A 236 -19.67 -29.51 -12.72
CA VAL A 236 -18.30 -29.96 -12.43
C VAL A 236 -18.39 -31.42 -11.97
N SER A 237 -18.22 -32.32 -12.94
CA SER A 237 -18.35 -33.75 -12.77
C SER A 237 -16.98 -34.33 -12.40
N GLY A 238 -16.84 -34.87 -11.19
CA GLY A 238 -15.64 -35.62 -10.77
C GLY A 238 -15.01 -35.17 -9.44
N GLU A 239 -15.17 -33.91 -9.02
CA GLU A 239 -14.65 -33.42 -7.73
C GLU A 239 -15.64 -33.57 -6.58
N TYR A 240 -16.94 -33.65 -6.87
CA TYR A 240 -18.00 -33.69 -5.88
C TYR A 240 -18.91 -34.92 -6.07
N PRO A 241 -19.43 -35.52 -4.97
CA PRO A 241 -20.26 -36.72 -5.03
C PRO A 241 -21.65 -36.49 -5.64
N THR A 242 -22.07 -35.23 -5.82
CA THR A 242 -23.30 -34.82 -6.50
C THR A 242 -22.99 -33.76 -7.56
N PRO A 243 -23.79 -33.65 -8.64
CA PRO A 243 -23.61 -32.58 -9.62
C PRO A 243 -23.78 -31.21 -8.94
N VAL A 244 -22.73 -30.39 -9.04
CA VAL A 244 -22.72 -29.01 -8.54
C VAL A 244 -22.71 -28.07 -9.73
N TYR A 245 -23.62 -27.10 -9.72
CA TYR A 245 -23.76 -26.08 -10.74
C TYR A 245 -23.11 -24.79 -10.28
N GLN A 246 -22.35 -24.18 -11.18
CA GLN A 246 -21.58 -22.98 -10.87
C GLN A 246 -22.01 -21.82 -11.76
N THR A 247 -22.07 -20.63 -11.17
CA THR A 247 -22.08 -19.37 -11.90
C THR A 247 -20.78 -18.66 -11.62
N ALA A 248 -19.91 -18.54 -12.62
CA ALA A 248 -18.62 -17.89 -12.48
C ALA A 248 -18.72 -16.46 -13.00
N GLY A 249 -18.40 -15.50 -12.16
CA GLY A 249 -18.34 -14.09 -12.48
C GLY A 249 -16.94 -13.53 -12.29
N THR A 250 -16.58 -12.57 -13.10
CA THR A 250 -15.33 -11.81 -12.99
C THR A 250 -15.71 -10.36 -12.75
N PHE A 251 -15.37 -9.86 -11.57
CA PHE A 251 -15.49 -8.47 -11.18
C PHE A 251 -14.15 -7.78 -11.40
N THR A 252 -14.15 -6.68 -12.14
CA THR A 252 -12.97 -5.85 -12.37
C THR A 252 -13.26 -4.42 -11.97
N CYS A 253 -12.32 -3.79 -11.28
CA CYS A 253 -12.39 -2.37 -10.95
C CYS A 253 -11.00 -1.77 -10.85
N VAL A 254 -10.93 -0.44 -10.92
CA VAL A 254 -9.76 0.32 -10.55
C VAL A 254 -9.93 0.82 -9.12
N ALA A 255 -8.94 0.54 -8.26
CA ALA A 255 -8.94 0.92 -6.84
C ALA A 255 -7.66 1.68 -6.47
N PRO A 256 -7.73 2.68 -5.58
CA PRO A 256 -6.55 3.38 -5.09
C PRO A 256 -5.79 2.53 -4.06
N VAL A 257 -4.48 2.42 -4.25
CA VAL A 257 -3.54 1.88 -3.26
C VAL A 257 -2.70 3.06 -2.78
N ILE A 258 -2.87 3.45 -1.52
CA ILE A 258 -2.31 4.68 -0.96
C ILE A 258 -1.67 4.37 0.39
N VAL A 259 -0.43 4.84 0.55
CA VAL A 259 0.26 4.91 1.82
C VAL A 259 0.51 6.38 2.13
N SER A 260 0.17 6.80 3.35
CA SER A 260 0.41 8.17 3.82
C SER A 260 1.34 8.22 5.01
N ASP A 261 2.07 9.32 5.18
CA ASP A 261 2.92 9.59 6.33
C ASP A 261 2.75 11.03 6.84
N GLU A 262 3.10 11.25 8.10
CA GLU A 262 3.14 12.57 8.71
C GLU A 262 4.60 13.05 8.84
N VAL A 263 4.93 14.15 8.15
CA VAL A 263 6.27 14.70 8.05
C VAL A 263 6.33 16.10 8.66
N ALA A 264 7.36 16.36 9.46
CA ALA A 264 7.55 17.68 10.06
C ALA A 264 7.93 18.75 9.01
N PRO A 265 7.45 20.00 9.14
CA PRO A 265 7.76 21.07 8.21
C PRO A 265 9.25 21.43 8.24
N VAL A 266 9.79 21.77 7.08
CA VAL A 266 11.16 22.29 6.95
C VAL A 266 11.20 23.72 7.50
N ARG A 267 11.83 23.90 8.67
CA ARG A 267 11.87 25.19 9.39
C ARG A 267 13.13 26.04 9.15
N ASP A 268 14.19 25.49 8.55
CA ASP A 268 15.44 26.23 8.32
C ASP A 268 15.84 26.17 6.83
N VAL A 269 15.66 27.30 6.12
CA VAL A 269 16.13 27.48 4.75
C VAL A 269 17.18 28.60 4.77
N GLN A 270 18.45 28.23 4.88
CA GLN A 270 19.54 29.20 4.72
C GLN A 270 19.72 29.54 3.24
N VAL A 271 19.00 30.54 2.76
CA VAL A 271 19.17 31.08 1.40
C VAL A 271 20.44 31.93 1.37
N THR A 272 21.53 31.39 0.83
CA THR A 272 22.71 32.20 0.51
C THR A 272 22.49 32.85 -0.86
N VAL A 273 22.11 34.13 -0.87
CA VAL A 273 22.03 34.91 -2.12
C VAL A 273 23.44 35.23 -2.59
N LEU A 274 23.88 34.59 -3.68
CA LEU A 274 25.10 34.97 -4.38
C LEU A 274 24.84 36.28 -5.12
N SER A 275 25.34 37.40 -4.60
CA SER A 275 25.37 38.66 -5.34
C SER A 275 26.37 38.53 -6.49
N PRO A 276 26.00 38.86 -7.75
CA PRO A 276 26.97 38.94 -8.83
C PRO A 276 27.90 40.14 -8.59
N ASN A 277 29.21 39.90 -8.71
CA ASN A 277 30.24 40.95 -8.79
C ASN A 277 30.13 41.75 -10.09
#